data_AF-A0A2I9CRI9-F1
#
_entry.id   AF-A0A2I9CRI9-F1
#
_cell.length_a   1.000
_cell.length_b   1.000
_cell.length_c   1.000
_cell.angle_alpha   90.00
_cell.angle_beta   90.00
_cell.angle_gamma   90.00
#
_symmetry.space_group_name_H-M   'P 1'
#
loop_
_entity.id
_entity.type
_entity.pdbx_description
1 polymer ?
#
loop_
_entity_poly.entity_id
_entity_poly.type
_entity_poly.pdbx_seq_one_letter_code
_entity_poly.pdbx_strand_id
1 'polypeptide(L)'
;MSVKDNFTPDEWFKVMTGPGRAGAAIVAASPSGITGIVAEAQAIAGAIREQVSGQGRTPLLEAMAADLMGTPPDPRGLPQGERARNMDEARAQSLEGVRQAVWLVSSKASPEDAAAYRRLLWSVAERTAHAAKEGGFLGIGGEQVSDKERAALEELRGVLGMDGSAGSLTATHETPPMGPDGSGNSP
;
A
#
# COMPACT_ATOMS: atom_id res chain seq x y z
N MET A 1 11.73 21.67 6.13
CA MET A 1 11.99 20.22 6.15
C MET A 1 10.86 19.56 5.41
N SER A 2 11.20 18.72 4.44
CA SER A 2 10.25 17.83 3.78
C SER A 2 10.12 16.55 4.59
N VAL A 3 8.96 15.89 4.54
CA VAL A 3 8.80 14.53 5.10
C VAL A 3 9.82 13.54 4.49
N LYS A 4 10.31 13.81 3.28
CA LYS A 4 11.39 13.06 2.63
C LYS A 4 12.69 13.06 3.44
N ASP A 5 12.97 14.14 4.18
CA ASP A 5 14.20 14.30 4.97
C ASP A 5 14.27 13.29 6.13
N ASN A 6 13.16 12.63 6.47
CA ASN A 6 13.10 11.57 7.48
C ASN A 6 13.66 10.22 6.98
N PHE A 7 13.86 10.07 5.67
CA PHE A 7 14.28 8.82 5.03
C PHE A 7 15.71 8.93 4.51
N THR A 8 16.48 7.84 4.62
CA THR A 8 17.72 7.71 3.86
C THR A 8 17.40 7.55 2.36
N PRO A 9 18.37 7.77 1.45
CA PRO A 9 18.15 7.56 0.02
C PRO A 9 17.60 6.16 -0.32
N ASP A 10 18.12 5.12 0.32
CA ASP A 10 17.68 3.72 0.09
C ASP A 10 16.27 3.46 0.62
N GLU A 11 15.92 4.06 1.76
CA GLU A 11 14.57 3.95 2.33
C GLU A 11 13.57 4.71 1.46
N TRP A 12 13.91 5.91 1.03
CA TRP A 12 13.08 6.70 0.14
C TRP A 12 12.85 5.98 -1.19
N PHE A 13 13.87 5.33 -1.73
CA PHE A 13 13.72 4.49 -2.91
C PHE A 13 12.72 3.33 -2.69
N LYS A 14 12.73 2.67 -1.53
CA LYS A 14 11.74 1.63 -1.19
C LYS A 14 10.33 2.21 -1.09
N VAL A 15 10.17 3.39 -0.50
CA VAL A 15 8.87 4.10 -0.44
C VAL A 15 8.38 4.46 -1.85
N MET A 16 9.25 4.98 -2.71
CA MET A 16 8.90 5.34 -4.09
C MET A 16 8.55 4.13 -4.97
N THR A 17 9.17 2.97 -4.72
CA THR A 17 8.93 1.75 -5.49
C THR A 17 7.78 0.89 -4.96
N GLY A 18 7.30 1.14 -3.73
CA GLY A 18 6.18 0.41 -3.13
C GLY A 18 4.92 0.32 -4.01
N PRO A 19 4.45 1.42 -4.65
CA PRO A 19 3.31 1.37 -5.57
C PRO A 19 3.52 0.39 -6.74
N GLY A 20 4.71 0.40 -7.35
CA GLY A 20 5.06 -0.54 -8.41
C GLY A 20 5.08 -1.99 -7.93
N ARG A 21 5.56 -2.23 -6.70
CA ARG A 21 5.53 -3.57 -6.10
C ARG A 21 4.11 -4.06 -5.80
N ALA A 22 3.21 -3.18 -5.40
CA ALA A 22 1.80 -3.54 -5.22
C ALA A 22 1.17 -3.98 -6.55
N GLY A 23 1.41 -3.26 -7.64
CA GLY A 23 0.99 -3.68 -8.99
C GLY A 23 1.63 -4.99 -9.43
N ALA A 24 2.95 -5.14 -9.26
CA ALA A 24 3.68 -6.34 -9.65
C ALA A 24 3.21 -7.60 -8.91
N ALA A 25 2.77 -7.49 -7.66
CA ALA A 25 2.19 -8.61 -6.91
C ALA A 25 0.90 -9.14 -7.57
N ILE A 26 0.08 -8.26 -8.15
CA ILE A 26 -1.13 -8.63 -8.88
C ILE A 26 -0.79 -9.23 -10.25
N VAL A 27 0.13 -8.61 -11.00
CA VAL A 27 0.61 -9.12 -12.30
C VAL A 27 1.19 -10.52 -12.17
N ALA A 28 2.02 -10.76 -11.17
CA ALA A 28 2.61 -12.07 -10.93
C ALA A 28 1.57 -13.16 -10.62
N ALA A 29 0.40 -12.80 -10.09
CA ALA A 29 -0.69 -13.74 -9.83
C ALA A 29 -1.44 -14.16 -11.10
N SER A 30 -1.50 -13.30 -12.12
CA SER A 30 -2.11 -13.61 -13.42
C SER A 30 -1.40 -12.88 -14.58
N PRO A 31 -0.25 -13.42 -15.05
CA PRO A 31 0.57 -12.75 -16.08
C PRO A 31 -0.12 -12.60 -17.43
N SER A 32 -1.14 -13.41 -17.71
CA SER A 32 -1.88 -13.42 -18.98
C SER A 32 -3.00 -12.37 -19.03
N GLY A 33 -3.37 -11.77 -17.88
CA GLY A 33 -4.46 -10.80 -17.78
C GLY A 33 -4.02 -9.34 -17.92
N ILE A 34 -2.80 -8.99 -17.52
CA ILE A 34 -2.38 -7.59 -17.33
C ILE A 34 -1.39 -7.13 -18.40
N THR A 35 -1.70 -6.00 -19.03
CA THR A 35 -1.01 -5.45 -20.20
C THR A 35 0.27 -4.67 -19.87
N GLY A 36 1.30 -5.35 -19.36
CA GLY A 36 2.70 -4.89 -19.38
C GLY A 36 3.05 -3.55 -18.69
N ILE A 37 4.29 -3.10 -18.89
CA ILE A 37 4.93 -1.95 -18.18
C ILE A 37 4.18 -0.61 -18.39
N VAL A 38 3.50 -0.45 -19.53
CA VAL A 38 2.75 0.78 -19.84
C VAL A 38 1.48 0.89 -18.99
N ALA A 39 0.72 -0.19 -18.84
CA ALA A 39 -0.47 -0.20 -17.99
C ALA A 39 -0.11 0.01 -16.51
N GLU A 40 1.02 -0.57 -16.06
CA GLU A 40 1.56 -0.33 -14.72
C GLU A 40 1.86 1.15 -14.48
N ALA A 41 2.56 1.82 -15.41
CA ALA A 41 2.88 3.24 -15.29
C ALA A 41 1.61 4.11 -15.23
N GLN A 42 0.59 3.77 -16.03
CA GLN A 42 -0.70 4.48 -16.00
C GLN A 42 -1.47 4.26 -14.70
N ALA A 43 -1.47 3.04 -14.14
CA ALA A 43 -2.12 2.74 -12.87
C ALA A 43 -1.50 3.56 -11.72
N ILE A 44 -0.17 3.60 -11.65
CA ILE A 44 0.57 4.39 -10.65
C ILE A 44 0.25 5.88 -10.81
N ALA A 45 0.39 6.43 -12.03
CA ALA A 45 0.14 7.84 -12.28
C ALA A 45 -1.32 8.24 -11.99
N GLY A 46 -2.28 7.39 -12.35
CA GLY A 46 -3.70 7.59 -12.06
C GLY A 46 -4.02 7.58 -10.56
N ALA A 47 -3.46 6.63 -9.82
CA ALA A 47 -3.65 6.53 -8.37
C ALA A 47 -3.04 7.73 -7.62
N ILE A 48 -1.81 8.12 -7.99
CA ILE A 48 -1.16 9.31 -7.40
C ILE A 48 -2.01 10.55 -7.69
N ARG A 49 -2.42 10.77 -8.95
CA ARG A 49 -3.27 11.91 -9.34
C ARG A 49 -4.54 12.00 -8.51
N GLU A 50 -5.27 10.89 -8.38
CA GLU A 50 -6.51 10.83 -7.60
C GLU A 50 -6.30 11.23 -6.14
N GLN A 51 -5.25 10.70 -5.51
CA GLN A 51 -5.01 10.95 -4.11
C GLN A 51 -4.48 12.36 -3.82
N VAL A 52 -3.65 12.93 -4.69
CA VAL A 52 -3.13 14.29 -4.51
C VAL A 52 -4.15 15.38 -4.87
N SER A 53 -5.15 15.08 -5.71
CA SER A 53 -6.20 16.02 -6.10
C SER A 53 -7.42 16.04 -5.18
N GLY A 54 -7.50 15.13 -4.20
CA GLY A 54 -8.66 14.94 -3.32
C GLY A 54 -8.35 15.15 -1.84
N GLN A 55 -9.23 14.65 -0.98
CA GLN A 55 -9.04 14.66 0.48
C GLN A 55 -7.90 13.76 0.98
N GLY A 56 -7.25 13.00 0.08
CA GLY A 56 -6.13 12.11 0.38
C GLY A 56 -4.76 12.78 0.39
N ARG A 57 -4.68 14.08 0.10
CA ARG A 57 -3.43 14.84 0.01
C ARG A 57 -2.72 14.89 1.37
N THR A 58 -1.48 14.44 1.39
CA THR A 58 -0.61 14.44 2.59
C THR A 58 0.80 14.87 2.19
N PRO A 59 1.63 15.38 3.13
CA PRO A 59 3.01 15.76 2.83
C PRO A 59 3.81 14.65 2.14
N LEU A 60 3.59 13.38 2.51
CA LEU A 60 4.27 12.26 1.86
C LEU A 60 3.90 12.13 0.39
N LEU A 61 2.61 12.15 0.07
CA LEU A 61 2.15 12.01 -1.32
C LEU A 61 2.57 13.19 -2.18
N GLU A 62 2.62 14.41 -1.62
CA GLU A 62 3.16 15.58 -2.30
C GLU A 62 4.66 15.43 -2.61
N ALA A 63 5.45 14.95 -1.64
CA ALA A 63 6.88 14.68 -1.85
C ALA A 63 7.10 13.59 -2.91
N MET A 64 6.31 12.51 -2.89
CA MET A 64 6.36 11.47 -3.92
C MET A 64 6.00 12.03 -5.31
N ALA A 65 4.95 12.84 -5.41
CA ALA A 65 4.52 13.44 -6.67
C ALA A 65 5.58 14.40 -7.24
N ALA A 66 6.20 15.21 -6.38
CA ALA A 66 7.28 16.12 -6.78
C ALA A 66 8.49 15.36 -7.34
N ASP A 67 8.90 14.27 -6.67
CA ASP A 67 10.01 13.43 -7.13
C ASP A 67 9.70 12.69 -8.44
N LEU A 68 8.45 12.26 -8.64
CA LEU A 68 8.02 11.60 -9.88
C LEU A 68 8.04 12.56 -11.08
N MET A 69 7.79 13.85 -10.85
CA MET A 69 7.89 14.91 -11.86
C MET A 69 9.33 15.39 -12.08
N GLY A 70 10.26 15.01 -11.20
CA GLY A 70 11.66 15.36 -11.29
C GLY A 70 12.43 14.51 -12.30
N THR A 71 13.76 14.66 -12.29
CA THR A 71 14.65 13.84 -13.12
C THR A 71 14.67 12.40 -12.59
N PRO A 72 14.45 11.38 -13.45
CA PRO A 72 14.57 9.99 -13.04
C PRO A 72 15.97 9.69 -12.46
N PRO A 73 16.07 8.86 -11.41
CA PRO A 73 17.36 8.46 -10.86
C PRO A 73 18.20 7.69 -11.89
N ASP A 74 19.53 7.85 -11.84
CA ASP A 74 20.45 7.12 -12.70
C ASP A 74 20.30 5.60 -12.45
N PRO A 75 19.98 4.79 -13.47
CA PRO A 75 19.83 3.34 -13.33
C PRO A 75 21.03 2.66 -12.69
N ARG A 76 22.24 3.23 -12.82
CA ARG A 76 23.48 2.68 -12.25
C ARG A 76 23.59 2.87 -10.73
N GLY A 77 22.84 3.81 -10.17
CA GLY A 77 22.77 4.06 -8.73
C GLY A 77 21.60 3.35 -8.05
N LEU A 78 20.76 2.64 -8.80
CA LEU A 78 19.63 1.91 -8.23
C LEU A 78 20.10 0.64 -7.51
N PRO A 79 19.56 0.34 -6.32
CA PRO A 79 19.83 -0.93 -5.65
C PRO A 79 19.50 -2.10 -6.58
N GLN A 80 20.48 -2.96 -6.88
CA GLN A 80 20.22 -4.20 -7.60
C GLN A 80 19.59 -5.21 -6.63
N GLY A 81 18.29 -5.45 -6.81
CA GLY A 81 17.60 -6.55 -6.14
C GLY A 81 17.91 -7.89 -6.80
N GLU A 82 17.71 -8.98 -6.07
CA GLU A 82 17.69 -10.31 -6.66
C GLU A 82 16.61 -10.40 -7.73
N ARG A 83 16.97 -10.94 -8.90
CA ARG A 83 16.00 -11.22 -9.95
C ARG A 83 15.21 -12.46 -9.55
N ALA A 84 13.88 -12.34 -9.48
CA ALA A 84 13.00 -13.48 -9.32
C ALA A 84 13.21 -14.51 -10.43
N ARG A 85 13.20 -15.80 -10.06
CA ARG A 85 13.40 -16.92 -10.99
C ARG A 85 12.09 -17.41 -11.60
N ASN A 86 10.96 -17.15 -10.94
CA ASN A 86 9.62 -17.52 -11.38
C ASN A 86 8.58 -16.51 -10.84
N MET A 87 7.32 -16.67 -11.23
CA MET A 87 6.23 -15.75 -10.85
C MET A 87 5.87 -15.81 -9.37
N ASP A 88 5.95 -16.97 -8.72
CA ASP A 88 5.66 -17.10 -7.29
C ASP A 88 6.70 -16.35 -6.46
N GLU A 89 7.97 -16.46 -6.84
CA GLU A 89 9.06 -15.70 -6.22
C GLU A 89 8.91 -14.19 -6.50
N ALA A 90 8.53 -13.81 -7.72
CA ALA A 90 8.27 -12.41 -8.06
C ALA A 90 7.13 -11.82 -7.22
N ARG A 91 6.05 -12.58 -7.00
CA ARG A 91 4.94 -12.20 -6.11
C ARG A 91 5.42 -12.06 -4.67
N ALA A 92 6.14 -13.04 -4.13
CA ALA A 92 6.64 -13.00 -2.76
C ALA A 92 7.59 -11.81 -2.51
N GLN A 93 8.53 -11.56 -3.43
CA GLN A 93 9.43 -10.41 -3.36
C GLN A 93 8.69 -9.06 -3.48
N SER A 94 7.62 -9.03 -4.27
CA SER A 94 6.77 -7.84 -4.42
C SER A 94 6.02 -7.53 -3.12
N LEU A 95 5.35 -8.53 -2.53
CA LEU A 95 4.65 -8.40 -1.25
C LEU A 95 5.60 -8.03 -0.11
N GLU A 96 6.80 -8.59 -0.09
CA GLU A 96 7.80 -8.25 0.91
C GLU A 96 8.26 -6.79 0.78
N GLY A 97 8.53 -6.33 -0.43
CA GLY A 97 8.88 -4.92 -0.61
C GLY A 97 7.72 -3.97 -0.30
N VAL A 98 6.46 -4.40 -0.48
CA VAL A 98 5.29 -3.65 0.03
C VAL A 98 5.31 -3.57 1.56
N ARG A 99 5.52 -4.69 2.27
CA ARG A 99 5.62 -4.71 3.74
C ARG A 99 6.69 -3.74 4.24
N GLN A 100 7.88 -3.79 3.62
CA GLN A 100 9.00 -2.92 3.98
C GLN A 100 8.66 -1.45 3.77
N ALA A 101 8.03 -1.10 2.65
CA ALA A 101 7.65 0.28 2.38
C ALA A 101 6.58 0.79 3.35
N VAL A 102 5.57 -0.02 3.66
CA VAL A 102 4.54 0.31 4.67
C VAL A 102 5.14 0.49 6.05
N TRP A 103 6.06 -0.39 6.44
CA TRP A 103 6.77 -0.29 7.73
C TRP A 103 7.61 0.99 7.80
N LEU A 104 8.36 1.32 6.74
CA LEU A 104 9.17 2.54 6.68
C LEU A 104 8.31 3.79 6.86
N VAL A 105 7.22 3.92 6.09
CA VAL A 105 6.32 5.06 6.20
C VAL A 105 5.68 5.13 7.57
N SER A 106 5.20 4.00 8.11
CA SER A 106 4.55 3.97 9.43
C SER A 106 5.50 4.31 10.58
N SER A 107 6.81 4.06 10.41
CA SER A 107 7.83 4.32 11.43
C SER A 107 8.41 5.72 11.37
N LYS A 108 8.28 6.43 10.24
CA LYS A 108 9.03 7.67 9.97
C LYS A 108 8.18 8.85 9.46
N ALA A 109 6.90 8.61 9.16
CA ALA A 109 5.95 9.64 8.75
C ALA A 109 4.76 9.69 9.71
N SER A 110 3.84 10.63 9.48
CA SER A 110 2.64 10.75 10.32
C SER A 110 1.69 9.56 10.14
N PRO A 111 0.79 9.29 11.11
CA PRO A 111 -0.28 8.30 10.93
C PRO A 111 -1.16 8.57 9.70
N GLU A 112 -1.37 9.85 9.38
CA GLU A 112 -2.11 10.30 8.20
C GLU A 112 -1.38 9.95 6.90
N ASP A 113 -0.06 10.19 6.82
CA ASP A 113 0.79 9.78 5.70
C ASP A 113 0.76 8.26 5.53
N ALA A 114 0.88 7.50 6.61
CA ALA A 114 0.85 6.04 6.57
C ALA A 114 -0.50 5.50 6.07
N ALA A 115 -1.62 6.09 6.52
CA ALA A 115 -2.95 5.73 6.03
C ALA A 115 -3.13 6.11 4.55
N ALA A 116 -2.65 7.27 4.12
CA ALA A 116 -2.69 7.70 2.73
C ALA A 116 -1.85 6.80 1.82
N TYR A 117 -0.65 6.42 2.27
CA TYR A 117 0.24 5.51 1.56
C TYR A 117 -0.37 4.13 1.38
N ARG A 118 -0.97 3.53 2.42
CA ARG A 118 -1.69 2.25 2.27
C ARG A 118 -2.83 2.33 1.25
N ARG A 119 -3.61 3.41 1.27
CA ARG A 119 -4.64 3.66 0.26
C ARG A 119 -4.06 3.81 -1.15
N LEU A 120 -2.86 4.40 -1.29
CA LEU A 120 -2.18 4.51 -2.58
C LEU A 120 -1.88 3.12 -3.14
N LEU A 121 -1.24 2.28 -2.33
CA LEU A 121 -0.84 0.93 -2.72
C LEU A 121 -2.05 0.08 -3.11
N TRP A 122 -3.13 0.20 -2.33
CA TRP A 122 -4.41 -0.46 -2.63
C TRP A 122 -5.00 0.02 -3.96
N SER A 123 -5.09 1.34 -4.18
CA SER A 123 -5.62 1.92 -5.43
C SER A 123 -4.83 1.47 -6.65
N VAL A 124 -3.48 1.42 -6.56
CA VAL A 124 -2.66 0.89 -7.65
C VAL A 124 -2.97 -0.58 -7.92
N ALA A 125 -3.05 -1.42 -6.89
CA ALA A 125 -3.36 -2.84 -7.07
C ALA A 125 -4.75 -3.08 -7.67
N GLU A 126 -5.78 -2.35 -7.22
CA GLU A 126 -7.12 -2.42 -7.80
C GLU A 126 -7.13 -1.99 -9.26
N ARG A 127 -6.47 -0.87 -9.58
CA ARG A 127 -6.35 -0.39 -10.98
C ARG A 127 -5.62 -1.40 -11.86
N THR A 128 -4.55 -2.00 -11.35
CA THR A 128 -3.79 -3.03 -12.05
C THR A 128 -4.66 -4.27 -12.31
N ALA A 129 -5.40 -4.77 -11.31
CA ALA A 129 -6.34 -5.89 -11.49
C ALA A 129 -7.48 -5.58 -12.45
N HIS A 130 -7.93 -4.31 -12.51
CA HIS A 130 -9.02 -3.89 -13.38
C HIS A 130 -8.57 -3.56 -14.81
N ALA A 131 -7.31 -3.18 -15.03
CA ALA A 131 -6.76 -2.91 -16.36
C ALA A 131 -6.83 -4.14 -17.29
N ALA A 132 -6.81 -5.35 -16.72
CA ALA A 132 -7.03 -6.60 -17.44
C ALA A 132 -8.39 -6.68 -18.15
N LYS A 133 -9.42 -6.02 -17.59
CA LYS A 133 -10.80 -6.04 -18.12
C LYS A 133 -10.91 -5.31 -19.46
N GLU A 134 -10.05 -4.33 -19.71
CA GLU A 134 -10.08 -3.49 -20.90
C GLU A 134 -9.15 -4.01 -22.02
N GLY A 135 -8.23 -4.93 -21.68
CA GLY A 135 -7.15 -5.40 -22.56
C GLY A 135 -7.31 -6.79 -23.14
N GLY A 136 -8.49 -7.42 -23.08
CA GLY A 136 -8.75 -8.75 -23.63
C GLY A 136 -8.34 -8.84 -25.12
N PHE A 137 -7.26 -9.58 -25.38
CA PHE A 137 -6.40 -9.54 -26.58
C PHE A 137 -7.08 -9.57 -27.96
N LEU A 138 -8.35 -9.96 -28.13
CA LEU A 138 -8.99 -10.06 -29.46
C LEU A 138 -10.52 -9.88 -29.44
N GLY A 139 -11.07 -8.96 -28.63
CA GLY A 139 -12.52 -8.67 -28.70
C GLY A 139 -13.44 -9.83 -28.26
N ILE A 140 -12.90 -10.82 -27.56
CA ILE A 140 -13.67 -11.84 -26.83
C ILE A 140 -13.53 -11.45 -25.36
N GLY A 141 -14.64 -10.96 -24.78
CA GLY A 141 -14.69 -10.28 -23.49
C GLY A 141 -13.82 -10.92 -22.41
N GLY A 142 -12.91 -10.12 -21.86
CA GLY A 142 -12.06 -10.53 -20.75
C GLY A 142 -12.90 -10.82 -19.50
N GLU A 143 -12.55 -11.91 -18.83
CA GLU A 143 -13.19 -12.38 -17.61
C GLU A 143 -13.11 -11.32 -16.49
N GLN A 144 -14.04 -11.37 -15.53
CA GLN A 144 -13.92 -10.62 -14.27
C GLN A 144 -12.58 -10.91 -13.61
N VAL A 145 -12.13 -10.05 -12.67
CA VAL A 145 -10.92 -10.28 -11.84
C VAL A 145 -10.85 -11.76 -11.48
N SER A 146 -9.82 -12.44 -11.97
CA SER A 146 -9.67 -13.89 -11.87
C SER A 146 -9.55 -14.30 -10.40
N ASP A 147 -9.83 -15.57 -10.10
CA ASP A 147 -9.70 -16.08 -8.72
C ASP A 147 -8.28 -15.89 -8.16
N LYS A 148 -7.27 -15.98 -9.03
CA LYS A 148 -5.86 -15.73 -8.65
C LYS A 148 -5.59 -14.28 -8.31
N GLU A 149 -6.12 -13.34 -9.10
CA GLU A 149 -5.99 -11.89 -8.81
C GLU A 149 -6.79 -11.50 -7.57
N ARG A 150 -7.97 -12.08 -7.37
CA ARG A 150 -8.77 -11.88 -6.15
C ARG A 150 -8.02 -12.36 -4.92
N ALA A 151 -7.41 -13.53 -4.97
CA ALA A 151 -6.58 -14.04 -3.88
C ALA A 151 -5.34 -13.16 -3.64
N ALA A 152 -4.74 -12.60 -4.68
CA ALA A 152 -3.62 -11.67 -4.55
C ALA A 152 -4.02 -10.32 -3.94
N LEU A 153 -5.18 -9.79 -4.31
CA LEU A 153 -5.75 -8.59 -3.68
C LEU A 153 -6.04 -8.84 -2.20
N GLU A 154 -6.61 -9.99 -1.83
CA GLU A 154 -6.87 -10.31 -0.43
C GLU A 154 -5.58 -10.43 0.39
N GLU A 155 -4.57 -11.10 -0.15
CA GLU A 155 -3.26 -11.18 0.51
C GLU A 155 -2.61 -9.80 0.67
N LEU A 156 -2.68 -8.96 -0.36
CA LEU A 156 -2.19 -7.59 -0.29
C LEU A 156 -2.95 -6.78 0.75
N ARG A 157 -4.28 -6.95 0.86
CA ARG A 157 -5.11 -6.27 1.86
C ARG A 157 -4.62 -6.56 3.28
N GLY A 158 -4.29 -7.83 3.56
CA GLY A 158 -3.72 -8.25 4.83
C GLY A 158 -2.33 -7.69 5.08
N VAL A 159 -1.48 -7.63 4.04
CA VAL A 159 -0.18 -6.95 4.11
C VAL A 159 -0.32 -5.46 4.44
N LEU A 160 -1.34 -4.80 3.91
CA LEU A 160 -1.62 -3.40 4.20
C LEU A 160 -2.29 -3.22 5.57
N GLY A 161 -2.74 -4.27 6.25
CA GLY A 161 -3.53 -4.14 7.49
C GLY A 161 -4.85 -3.39 7.25
N MET A 162 -5.44 -3.57 6.06
CA MET A 162 -6.74 -3.01 5.68
C MET A 162 -7.90 -3.98 5.92
N ASP A 163 -7.61 -5.07 6.63
CA ASP A 163 -8.58 -6.00 7.17
C ASP A 163 -9.28 -5.28 8.31
N GLY A 164 -10.58 -5.02 8.16
CA GLY A 164 -11.30 -4.06 8.99
C GLY A 164 -11.05 -4.26 10.49
N SER A 165 -10.51 -3.23 11.13
CA SER A 165 -10.73 -2.87 12.54
C SER A 165 -11.19 -4.01 13.47
N ALA A 166 -10.33 -4.99 13.74
CA ALA A 166 -10.50 -5.96 14.83
C ALA A 166 -9.29 -5.88 15.76
N GLY A 167 -9.10 -4.68 16.31
CA GLY A 167 -8.09 -4.36 17.31
C GLY A 167 -8.50 -3.13 18.11
N SER A 168 -9.80 -2.91 18.29
CA SER A 168 -10.27 -2.08 19.40
C SER A 168 -9.97 -2.89 20.66
N LEU A 169 -8.78 -2.66 21.22
CA LEU A 169 -8.50 -3.00 22.61
C LEU A 169 -9.57 -2.30 23.43
N THR A 170 -10.56 -3.07 23.83
CA THR A 170 -11.49 -2.72 24.89
C THR A 170 -10.63 -2.50 26.12
N ALA A 171 -10.25 -1.24 26.35
CA ALA A 171 -9.80 -0.80 27.65
C ALA A 171 -11.04 -0.91 28.56
N THR A 172 -11.23 -2.08 29.16
CA THR A 172 -12.08 -2.23 30.33
C THR A 172 -11.41 -1.44 31.45
N HIS A 173 -11.66 -0.15 31.49
CA HIS A 173 -11.44 0.67 32.67
C HIS A 173 -12.56 0.30 33.65
N GLU A 174 -12.38 -0.80 34.38
CA GLU A 174 -13.19 -1.08 35.55
C GLU A 174 -12.89 0.01 36.60
N THR A 175 -13.82 0.95 36.68
CA THR A 175 -13.91 1.92 37.78
C THR A 175 -14.16 1.15 39.09
N PRO A 176 -13.37 1.36 40.16
CA PRO A 176 -13.63 0.74 41.44
C PRO A 176 -14.90 1.34 42.07
N PRO A 177 -15.81 0.55 42.66
CA PRO A 177 -16.96 1.11 43.33
C PRO A 177 -16.54 1.80 44.64
N MET A 178 -16.58 3.13 44.66
CA MET A 178 -16.74 3.89 45.91
C MET A 178 -18.14 3.61 46.45
N GLY A 179 -18.22 2.83 47.53
CA GLY A 179 -19.43 2.70 48.34
C GLY A 179 -19.53 3.85 49.35
N PRO A 180 -20.71 4.45 49.54
CA PRO A 180 -20.90 5.55 50.48
C PRO A 180 -20.97 5.05 51.93
N ASP A 181 -20.15 5.68 52.77
CA ASP A 181 -20.37 6.06 54.16
C ASP A 181 -21.76 5.76 54.76
N GLY A 182 -21.91 4.54 55.29
CA GLY A 182 -23.02 4.15 56.18
C GLY A 182 -22.61 4.21 57.65
N SER A 183 -22.68 5.41 58.24
CA SER A 183 -22.54 5.64 59.68
C SER A 183 -23.72 4.99 60.42
N GLY A 184 -23.48 3.85 61.07
CA GLY A 184 -24.44 3.14 61.91
C GLY A 184 -24.13 3.36 63.39
N ASN A 185 -24.85 4.30 63.98
CA ASN A 185 -24.82 4.65 65.40
C ASN A 185 -25.48 3.56 66.27
N SER A 186 -24.88 3.28 67.44
CA SER A 186 -25.47 2.50 68.53
C SER A 186 -26.75 3.17 69.07
N PRO A 187 -27.66 2.41 69.71
CA PRO A 187 -27.51 2.08 71.14
C PRO A 187 -27.78 0.61 71.50
#